data_AF-A0A3R6WER3-F1
#
_entry.id   AF-A0A3R6WER3-F1
#
_cell.length_a   1.000
_cell.length_b   1.000
_cell.length_c   1.000
_cell.angle_alpha   90.00
_cell.angle_beta   90.00
_cell.angle_gamma   90.00
#
_symmetry.space_group_name_H-M   'P 1'
#
loop_
_entity.id
_entity.type
_entity.pdbx_description
1 polymer ?
#
loop_
_entity_poly.entity_id
_entity_poly.type
_entity_poly.pdbx_seq_one_letter_code
_entity_poly.pdbx_strand_id
1 'polypeptide(L)'
;MEEPEPQSSFMFLAVCNEAFGYTHDQILDSSFVLILAMLREHGYLVNERNKALYPDDKGTAGSESEPSEWVEVTDFDTGQKKKVRKMKSI
;
A
#
# COMPACT_ATOMS: atom_id res chain seq x y z
N MET A 1 22.53 9.17 -1.39
CA MET A 1 21.33 9.07 -2.24
C MET A 1 20.19 8.69 -1.31
N GLU A 2 19.14 9.51 -1.24
CA GLU A 2 17.88 9.10 -0.59
C GLU A 2 17.33 7.91 -1.37
N GLU A 3 16.97 6.81 -0.68
CA GLU A 3 16.21 5.74 -1.31
C GLU A 3 14.85 6.30 -1.72
N PRO A 4 14.34 6.02 -2.93
CA PRO A 4 13.04 6.50 -3.34
C PRO A 4 11.96 5.96 -2.40
N GLU A 5 11.25 6.86 -1.71
CA GLU A 5 10.12 6.47 -0.90
C GLU A 5 9.11 5.69 -1.76
N PRO A 6 8.53 4.60 -1.24
CA PRO A 6 7.52 3.85 -1.97
C PRO A 6 6.32 4.74 -2.26
N GLN A 7 6.21 5.21 -3.50
CA GLN A 7 5.08 6.03 -3.95
C GLN A 7 3.87 5.14 -4.21
N SER A 8 2.80 5.38 -3.47
CA SER A 8 1.52 4.70 -3.67
C SER A 8 0.88 5.17 -4.99
N SER A 9 0.54 4.23 -5.88
CA SER A 9 -0.21 4.49 -7.11
C SER A 9 -1.59 5.13 -6.86
N PHE A 10 -2.13 5.00 -5.65
CA PHE A 10 -3.33 5.71 -5.22
C PHE A 10 -3.11 7.17 -4.88
N MET A 11 -1.96 7.50 -4.27
CA MET A 11 -1.60 8.90 -4.03
C MET A 11 -1.53 9.66 -5.35
N PHE A 12 -0.98 9.02 -6.39
CA PHE A 12 -0.99 9.57 -7.73
C PHE A 12 -2.42 9.84 -8.25
N LEU A 13 -3.34 8.88 -8.12
CA LEU A 13 -4.74 9.08 -8.54
C LEU A 13 -5.50 10.10 -7.71
N ALA A 14 -5.24 10.20 -6.41
CA ALA A 14 -5.81 11.23 -5.55
C ALA A 14 -5.35 12.62 -5.99
N VAL A 15 -4.06 12.78 -6.28
CA VAL A 15 -3.48 14.02 -6.83
C VAL A 15 -4.06 14.32 -8.22
N CYS A 16 -4.26 13.32 -9.08
CA CYS A 16 -4.93 13.53 -10.37
C CYS A 16 -6.37 13.99 -10.20
N ASN A 17 -7.14 13.36 -9.29
CA ASN A 17 -8.51 13.77 -8.99
C ASN A 17 -8.58 15.22 -8.51
N GLU A 18 -7.68 15.60 -7.60
CA GLU A 18 -7.59 16.97 -7.08
C GLU A 18 -7.18 17.96 -8.17
N ALA A 19 -6.19 17.63 -9.00
CA ALA A 19 -5.73 18.46 -10.11
C ALA A 19 -6.80 18.67 -11.19
N PHE A 20 -7.62 17.64 -11.46
CA PHE A 20 -8.74 17.75 -12.40
C PHE A 20 -9.96 18.44 -11.81
N GLY A 21 -10.03 18.61 -10.49
CA GLY A 21 -11.13 19.27 -9.81
C GLY A 21 -12.47 18.54 -9.94
N TYR A 22 -12.44 17.22 -10.13
CA TYR A 22 -13.66 16.44 -10.29
C TYR A 22 -14.45 16.37 -8.98
N THR A 23 -15.76 16.53 -9.09
CA THR A 23 -16.69 16.24 -7.99
C THR A 23 -16.79 14.73 -7.75
N HIS A 24 -17.33 14.33 -6.60
CA HIS A 24 -17.52 12.92 -6.29
C HIS A 24 -18.33 12.19 -7.36
N ASP A 25 -19.44 12.79 -7.82
CA ASP A 25 -20.30 12.20 -8.85
C ASP A 25 -19.57 12.07 -10.19
N GLN A 26 -18.74 13.05 -10.55
CA GLN A 26 -17.93 12.99 -11.78
C GLN A 26 -16.86 11.90 -11.71
N ILE A 27 -16.28 11.66 -10.53
CA ILE A 27 -15.32 10.55 -10.34
C ILE A 27 -16.05 9.22 -10.55
N LEU A 28 -17.24 9.06 -9.96
CA LEU A 28 -18.06 7.85 -10.06
C LEU A 28 -18.53 7.57 -11.51
N ASP A 29 -18.79 8.61 -12.29
CA ASP A 29 -19.22 8.51 -13.69
C ASP A 29 -18.05 8.44 -14.69
N SER A 30 -16.82 8.39 -14.21
CA SER A 30 -15.62 8.35 -15.07
C SER A 30 -14.85 7.05 -14.94
N SER A 31 -13.93 6.81 -15.87
CA SER A 31 -13.00 5.68 -15.82
C SER A 31 -12.13 5.64 -14.54
N PHE A 32 -12.05 6.73 -13.78
CA PHE A 32 -11.36 6.74 -12.48
C PHE A 32 -11.93 5.72 -11.50
N VAL A 33 -13.25 5.50 -11.50
CA VAL A 33 -13.88 4.54 -10.58
C VAL A 33 -13.36 3.13 -10.82
N LEU A 34 -13.15 2.76 -12.09
CA LEU A 34 -12.64 1.45 -12.47
C LEU A 34 -11.16 1.31 -12.07
N ILE A 35 -10.35 2.35 -12.29
CA ILE A 35 -8.93 2.33 -11.91
C ILE A 35 -8.79 2.25 -10.39
N LEU A 36 -9.58 3.01 -9.64
CA LEU A 36 -9.62 2.96 -8.17
C LEU A 36 -10.02 1.57 -7.68
N ALA A 37 -11.03 0.94 -8.29
CA ALA A 37 -11.47 -0.40 -7.92
C ALA A 37 -10.37 -1.45 -8.18
N MET A 38 -9.72 -1.42 -9.34
CA MET A 38 -8.64 -2.37 -9.68
C MET A 38 -7.45 -2.26 -8.74
N LEU A 39 -7.02 -1.04 -8.43
CA LEU A 39 -5.92 -0.85 -7.50
C LEU A 39 -6.27 -1.28 -6.08
N ARG A 40 -7.56 -1.18 -5.69
CA ARG A 40 -8.03 -1.57 -4.35
C ARG A 40 -7.98 -3.07 -4.21
N GLU A 41 -8.44 -3.77 -5.22
CA GLU A 41 -8.35 -5.22 -5.30
C GLU A 41 -6.89 -5.68 -5.30
N HIS A 42 -6.02 -5.04 -6.08
CA HIS A 42 -4.59 -5.35 -6.09
C HIS A 42 -3.96 -5.16 -4.70
N GLY A 43 -4.25 -4.04 -4.03
CA GLY A 43 -3.78 -3.77 -2.67
C GLY A 43 -4.24 -4.84 -1.67
N TYR A 44 -5.51 -5.24 -1.74
CA TYR A 44 -6.08 -6.31 -0.92
C TYR A 44 -5.35 -7.65 -1.15
N LEU A 45 -5.19 -8.07 -2.41
CA LEU A 45 -4.51 -9.33 -2.76
C LEU A 45 -3.06 -9.36 -2.28
N VAL A 46 -2.32 -8.26 -2.45
CA VAL A 46 -0.94 -8.15 -1.96
C VAL A 46 -0.89 -8.23 -0.43
N ASN A 47 -1.81 -7.55 0.26
CA ASN A 47 -1.89 -7.61 1.72
C ASN A 47 -2.23 -9.03 2.22
N GLU A 48 -3.20 -9.71 1.62
CA GLU A 48 -3.56 -11.09 1.98
C GLU A 48 -2.39 -12.05 1.72
N ARG A 49 -1.72 -11.91 0.57
CA ARG A 49 -0.50 -12.70 0.28
C ARG A 49 0.58 -12.47 1.33
N ASN A 50 0.81 -11.22 1.72
CA ASN A 50 1.82 -10.90 2.73
C ASN A 50 1.45 -11.46 4.10
N LYS A 51 0.17 -11.43 4.51
CA LYS A 51 -0.29 -12.09 5.74
C LYS A 51 -0.06 -13.61 5.72
N ALA A 52 -0.31 -14.26 4.59
CA ALA A 52 -0.11 -15.70 4.42
C ALA A 52 1.38 -16.11 4.46
N LEU A 53 2.26 -15.26 3.92
CA LEU A 53 3.72 -15.50 3.90
C LEU A 53 4.38 -15.23 5.26
N TYR A 54 3.80 -14.37 6.10
CA TYR A 54 4.34 -13.98 7.40
C TYR A 54 3.29 -14.14 8.52
N PRO A 55 2.89 -15.38 8.86
CA PRO A 55 1.83 -15.65 9.84
C PRO A 55 2.21 -15.29 11.29
N ASP A 56 3.50 -15.18 11.61
CA ASP A 56 4.02 -14.90 12.97
C ASP A 56 3.90 -13.44 13.44
N ASP A 57 3.33 -12.55 12.61
CA ASP A 57 3.14 -11.13 12.96
C ASP A 57 2.03 -10.89 14.01
N LYS A 58 1.46 -11.96 14.56
CA LYS A 58 0.61 -11.97 15.76
C LYS A 58 1.45 -12.04 17.05
N GLY A 59 2.42 -11.14 17.20
CA GLY A 59 2.91 -10.74 18.52
C GLY A 59 3.93 -11.63 19.24
N THR A 60 4.96 -12.14 18.57
CA THR A 60 6.09 -12.75 19.27
C THR A 60 7.40 -12.04 19.00
N ALA A 61 7.84 -11.28 20.02
CA ALA A 61 9.25 -10.98 20.22
C ALA A 61 10.03 -12.30 20.31
N GLY A 62 11.05 -12.45 19.46
CA GLY A 62 12.03 -13.53 19.58
C GLY A 62 11.92 -14.63 18.53
N SER A 63 12.55 -14.43 17.38
CA SER A 63 13.36 -15.48 16.77
C SER A 63 14.44 -14.86 15.88
N GLU A 64 15.67 -15.29 16.13
CA GLU A 64 16.93 -14.79 15.56
C GLU A 64 17.08 -15.18 14.08
N SER A 65 16.50 -14.41 13.16
CA SER A 65 16.77 -14.59 11.72
C SER A 65 16.88 -13.24 11.00
N GLU A 66 18.09 -12.70 11.05
CA GLU A 66 18.57 -11.43 10.44
C GLU A 66 17.75 -10.17 10.79
N PRO A 67 18.37 -8.99 10.87
CA PRO A 67 17.62 -7.75 10.97
C PRO A 67 16.89 -7.52 9.64
N SER A 68 15.70 -8.12 9.50
CA SER A 68 14.78 -7.79 8.43
C SER A 68 14.53 -6.29 8.52
N GLU A 69 15.02 -5.54 7.53
CA GLU A 69 14.90 -4.09 7.49
C GLU A 69 13.41 -3.73 7.45
N TRP A 70 12.93 -3.03 8.47
CA TRP A 70 11.54 -2.60 8.55
C TRP A 70 11.41 -1.24 7.85
N VAL A 71 10.50 -1.15 6.89
CA VAL A 71 10.19 0.07 6.15
C VAL A 71 8.82 0.56 6.57
N GLU A 72 8.68 1.86 6.80
CA GLU A 72 7.37 2.48 7.01
C GLU A 72 6.69 2.71 5.67
N VAL A 73 5.49 2.17 5.53
CA VAL A 73 4.63 2.31 4.36
C VAL A 73 3.27 2.77 4.83
N THR A 74 2.61 3.64 4.06
CA THR A 74 1.24 4.07 4.36
C THR A 74 0.28 2.88 4.18
N ASP A 75 -0.44 2.53 5.25
CA ASP A 75 -1.44 1.48 5.28
C ASP A 75 -2.61 1.83 4.36
N PHE A 76 -2.97 0.86 3.54
CA PHE A 76 -3.93 1.02 2.46
C PHE A 76 -5.37 1.31 2.94
N ASP A 77 -5.81 0.63 4.00
CA ASP A 77 -7.20 0.72 4.46
C ASP A 77 -7.43 1.93 5.37
N THR A 78 -6.39 2.33 6.12
CA THR A 78 -6.49 3.36 7.17
C THR A 78 -5.80 4.67 6.82
N GLY A 79 -4.91 4.68 5.82
CA GLY A 79 -4.08 5.85 5.47
C GLY A 79 -3.01 6.18 6.52
N GLN A 80 -2.86 5.38 7.59
CA GLN A 80 -1.87 5.60 8.64
C GLN A 80 -0.53 4.95 8.29
N LYS A 81 0.59 5.45 8.83
CA LYS A 81 1.89 4.78 8.65
C LYS A 81 1.89 3.41 9.34
N LYS A 82 2.36 2.39 8.65
CA LYS A 82 2.52 1.01 9.13
C LYS A 82 3.91 0.49 8.78
N LYS A 83 4.50 -0.28 9.69
CA LYS A 83 5.79 -0.94 9.45
C LYS A 83 5.57 -2.25 8.71
N VAL A 84 6.32 -2.47 7.64
CA VAL A 84 6.36 -3.71 6.86
C VAL A 84 7.80 -4.13 6.66
N ARG A 85 8.08 -5.45 6.56
CA ARG A 85 9.44 -5.93 6.27
C ARG A 85 9.81 -5.67 4.81
N LYS A 86 11.00 -5.11 4.56
CA LYS A 86 11.59 -4.96 3.23
C LYS A 86 11.86 -6.36 2.68
N MET A 87 11.17 -6.71 1.59
CA MET A 87 11.42 -7.97 0.90
C MET A 87 12.77 -7.83 0.15
N LYS A 88 13.73 -8.71 0.39
CA LYS A 88 14.93 -8.79 -0.47
C LYS A 88 14.44 -9.26 -1.85
N SER A 89 14.68 -8.48 -2.90
CA SER A 89 14.46 -8.95 -4.26
C SER A 89 15.35 -10.18 -4.49
N ILE A 90 14.76 -11.26 -5.03
CA ILE A 90 15.51 -12.37 -5.63
C ILE A 90 16.21 -11.85 -6.90
#